data_AF-A0A538HHV1-F1
#
_entry.id   AF-A0A538HHV1-F1
#
_cell.length_a   1.000
_cell.length_b   1.000
_cell.length_c   1.000
_cell.angle_alpha   90.00
_cell.angle_beta   90.00
_cell.angle_gamma   90.00
#
_symmetry.space_group_name_H-M   'P 1'
#
loop_
_entity.id
_entity.type
_entity.pdbx_description
1 polymer ?
#
loop_
_entity_poly.entity_id
_entity_poly.type
_entity_poly.pdbx_seq_one_letter_code
_entity_poly.pdbx_strand_id
1 'polypeptide(L)'
;MLAFGALTIFGGALVACPSWLRVPLAIGAGLVNAWLWTRFVDALARHTPAPRRRPFAVVGLAAVLALVIGGTAIGFAVAVAVEGARSPVPRARANATGPPVLVVKGFNSRWEDGVTRQWVRGNYRIRRFSYRGLDDQQTPRPYERADTHRSLRALVREMRRQVDAFADATGKPVDIVAESEGSLVARTYLAATPDAPVRSLVLLSPLLSPGRVYYPPVGDEGWGAVSGLVLDGLARAVSLLGPVDVSADTPLFRSVVDQAPALRALLGCKLPGVRELAVLPLDSGTSAPPPVEFGIPHTFRPAFHGGLLGDATTARLVGRVLHGQRPHVASSWTTLGAVIQAGASPWQVPTLAVSVNPAWRHGRADASCRVARAELRAWVAG
;
A
#
# COMPACT_ATOMS: atom_id res chain seq x y z
N MET A 1 -8.17 -28.57 5.79
CA MET A 1 -7.03 -28.10 6.61
C MET A 1 -5.69 -28.64 6.11
N LEU A 2 -5.50 -29.95 5.91
CA LEU A 2 -4.23 -30.49 5.38
C LEU A 2 -3.83 -29.94 4.00
N ALA A 3 -4.78 -29.82 3.06
CA ALA A 3 -4.53 -29.19 1.75
C ALA A 3 -4.10 -27.73 1.86
N PHE A 4 -4.77 -26.95 2.71
CA PHE A 4 -4.39 -25.57 2.99
C PHE A 4 -2.97 -25.48 3.58
N GLY A 5 -2.65 -26.32 4.57
CA GLY A 5 -1.32 -26.37 5.17
C GLY A 5 -0.24 -26.76 4.17
N ALA A 6 -0.47 -27.81 3.36
CA ALA A 6 0.45 -28.26 2.33
C ALA A 6 0.72 -27.18 1.28
N LEU A 7 -0.33 -26.54 0.74
CA LEU A 7 -0.19 -25.47 -0.25
C LEU A 7 0.58 -24.26 0.30
N THR A 8 0.31 -23.89 1.57
CA THR A 8 1.01 -22.81 2.26
C THR A 8 2.50 -23.11 2.39
N ILE A 9 2.85 -24.32 2.87
CA ILE A 9 4.24 -24.72 3.09
C ILE A 9 5.00 -24.84 1.76
N PHE A 10 4.46 -25.58 0.79
CA PHE A 10 5.14 -25.79 -0.49
C PHE A 10 5.26 -24.51 -1.29
N GLY A 11 4.20 -23.69 -1.34
CA GLY A 11 4.26 -22.42 -2.06
C GLY A 11 5.23 -21.43 -1.39
N GLY A 12 5.26 -21.37 -0.06
CA GLY A 12 6.26 -20.59 0.66
C GLY A 12 7.69 -21.08 0.44
N ALA A 13 7.91 -22.40 0.41
CA ALA A 13 9.20 -22.99 0.11
C ALA A 13 9.66 -22.69 -1.33
N LEU A 14 8.75 -22.76 -2.31
CA LEU A 14 9.04 -22.44 -3.71
C LEU A 14 9.51 -20.98 -3.89
N VAL A 15 8.93 -20.06 -3.13
CA VAL A 15 9.33 -18.65 -3.11
C VAL A 15 10.71 -18.47 -2.49
N ALA A 16 10.98 -19.12 -1.36
CA ALA A 16 12.20 -18.92 -0.59
C ALA A 16 13.42 -19.67 -1.16
N CYS A 17 13.19 -20.73 -1.94
CA CYS A 17 14.26 -21.60 -2.41
C CYS A 17 15.02 -21.01 -3.63
N PRO A 18 16.33 -21.33 -3.76
CA PRO A 18 17.08 -21.14 -4.99
C PRO A 18 16.40 -21.75 -6.21
N SER A 19 16.63 -21.18 -7.40
CA SER A 19 15.98 -21.60 -8.65
C SER A 19 16.13 -23.09 -8.96
N TRP A 20 17.28 -23.70 -8.64
CA TRP A 20 17.55 -25.11 -8.88
C TRP A 20 16.72 -26.08 -8.00
N LEU A 21 16.22 -25.62 -6.84
CA LEU A 21 15.33 -26.42 -5.97
C LEU A 21 13.86 -26.32 -6.34
N ARG A 22 13.48 -25.37 -7.21
CA ARG A 22 12.07 -25.13 -7.55
C ARG A 22 11.42 -26.33 -8.22
N VAL A 23 12.13 -27.01 -9.13
CA VAL A 23 11.60 -28.17 -9.85
C VAL A 23 11.36 -29.35 -8.90
N PRO A 24 12.35 -29.81 -8.09
CA PRO A 24 12.11 -30.84 -7.08
C PRO A 24 10.97 -30.52 -6.10
N LEU A 25 10.92 -29.27 -5.60
CA LEU A 25 9.87 -28.84 -4.67
C LEU A 25 8.48 -28.82 -5.33
N ALA A 26 8.38 -28.39 -6.59
CA ALA A 26 7.13 -28.41 -7.34
C ALA A 26 6.64 -29.84 -7.59
N ILE A 27 7.55 -30.78 -7.87
CA ILE A 27 7.22 -32.21 -7.98
C ILE A 27 6.67 -32.74 -6.65
N GLY A 28 7.38 -32.48 -5.54
CA GLY A 28 6.93 -32.87 -4.21
C GLY A 28 5.56 -32.29 -3.84
N ALA A 29 5.35 -31.01 -4.13
CA ALA A 29 4.06 -30.33 -3.95
C ALA A 29 2.95 -31.00 -4.78
N GLY A 30 3.24 -31.33 -6.04
CA GLY A 30 2.32 -32.03 -6.94
C GLY A 30 1.91 -33.41 -6.40
N LEU A 31 2.88 -34.20 -5.92
CA LEU A 31 2.63 -35.52 -5.34
C LEU A 31 1.76 -35.44 -4.09
N VAL A 32 2.04 -34.52 -3.17
CA VAL A 32 1.23 -34.33 -1.95
C VAL A 32 -0.16 -33.84 -2.30
N ASN A 33 -0.29 -32.91 -3.24
CA ASN A 33 -1.59 -32.40 -3.69
C ASN A 33 -2.42 -33.51 -4.35
N ALA A 34 -1.80 -34.34 -5.21
CA ALA A 34 -2.45 -35.49 -5.83
C ALA A 34 -2.92 -36.50 -4.78
N TRP A 35 -2.09 -36.80 -3.77
CA TRP A 35 -2.45 -37.69 -2.66
C TRP A 35 -3.62 -37.14 -1.83
N LEU A 36 -3.63 -35.85 -1.54
CA LEU A 36 -4.75 -35.22 -0.82
C LEU A 36 -6.04 -35.23 -1.64
N TRP A 37 -5.93 -34.98 -2.95
CA TRP A 37 -7.06 -35.01 -3.86
C TRP A 37 -7.68 -36.41 -3.95
N THR A 38 -6.87 -37.46 -4.12
CA THR A 38 -7.39 -38.84 -4.16
C THR A 38 -8.07 -39.23 -2.86
N ARG A 39 -7.52 -38.83 -1.70
CA ARG A 39 -8.17 -39.03 -0.39
C ARG A 39 -9.50 -38.30 -0.27
N PHE A 40 -9.58 -37.07 -0.80
CA PHE A 40 -10.82 -36.29 -0.80
C PHE A 40 -11.90 -36.92 -1.70
N VAL A 41 -11.52 -37.31 -2.92
CA VAL A 41 -12.42 -37.99 -3.86
C VAL A 41 -12.88 -39.34 -3.29
N ASP A 42 -11.97 -40.14 -2.74
CA ASP A 42 -12.30 -41.41 -2.09
C ASP A 42 -13.26 -41.25 -0.93
N ALA A 43 -13.08 -40.21 -0.11
CA ALA A 43 -13.99 -39.91 1.00
C ALA A 43 -15.39 -39.54 0.49
N LEU A 44 -15.48 -38.76 -0.59
CA LEU A 44 -16.75 -38.40 -1.23
C LEU A 44 -17.41 -39.59 -1.92
N ALA A 45 -16.64 -40.45 -2.59
CA ALA A 45 -17.15 -41.61 -3.32
C ALA A 45 -17.65 -42.73 -2.39
N ARG A 46 -17.07 -42.86 -1.19
CA ARG A 46 -17.49 -43.82 -0.17
C ARG A 46 -18.66 -43.32 0.70
N HIS A 47 -19.03 -42.04 0.60
CA HIS A 47 -20.23 -41.54 1.24
C HIS A 47 -21.47 -41.87 0.42
N THR A 48 -22.46 -42.52 1.05
CA THR A 48 -23.79 -42.71 0.48
C THR A 48 -24.37 -41.35 0.10
N PRO A 49 -24.99 -41.21 -1.10
CA PRO A 49 -25.48 -39.92 -1.56
C PRO A 49 -26.55 -39.41 -0.59
N ALA A 50 -26.20 -38.38 0.19
CA ALA A 50 -27.19 -37.59 0.89
C ALA A 50 -28.14 -36.95 -0.14
N PRO A 51 -29.44 -36.81 0.16
CA PRO A 51 -30.42 -36.34 -0.80
C PRO A 51 -29.98 -35.02 -1.44
N ARG A 52 -29.82 -35.07 -2.77
CA ARG A 52 -29.54 -33.95 -3.68
C ARG A 52 -30.52 -32.82 -3.41
N ARG A 53 -30.06 -31.74 -2.75
CA ARG A 53 -30.62 -30.37 -2.75
C ARG A 53 -30.06 -29.44 -1.66
N ARG A 54 -29.00 -29.80 -0.93
CA ARG A 54 -28.39 -28.86 0.01
C ARG A 54 -27.44 -27.94 -0.76
N PRO A 55 -27.66 -26.61 -0.80
CA PRO A 55 -26.84 -25.68 -1.56
C PRO A 55 -25.51 -25.40 -0.83
N PHE A 56 -24.83 -26.43 -0.31
CA PHE A 56 -23.63 -26.29 0.52
C PHE A 56 -22.52 -25.50 -0.17
N ALA A 57 -22.37 -25.63 -1.49
CA ALA A 57 -21.41 -24.83 -2.25
C ALA A 57 -21.80 -23.34 -2.25
N VAL A 58 -23.08 -23.03 -2.46
CA VAL A 58 -23.59 -21.64 -2.44
C VAL A 58 -23.55 -21.06 -1.03
N VAL A 59 -23.93 -21.83 -0.02
CA VAL A 59 -23.85 -21.44 1.40
C VAL A 59 -22.40 -21.26 1.83
N GLY A 60 -21.50 -22.15 1.40
CA GLY A 60 -20.06 -22.03 1.66
C GLY A 60 -19.47 -20.79 1.00
N LEU A 61 -19.81 -20.53 -0.26
CA LEU A 61 -19.39 -19.32 -0.97
C LEU A 61 -19.95 -18.07 -0.31
N ALA A 62 -21.24 -18.06 0.05
CA ALA A 62 -21.88 -16.96 0.75
C ALA A 62 -21.25 -16.73 2.12
N ALA A 63 -20.90 -17.79 2.86
CA ALA A 63 -20.22 -17.69 4.14
C ALA A 63 -18.80 -17.12 3.99
N VAL A 64 -18.05 -17.52 2.95
CA VAL A 64 -16.73 -16.93 2.64
C VAL A 64 -16.88 -15.46 2.26
N LEU A 65 -17.84 -15.10 1.40
CA LEU A 65 -18.11 -13.72 1.04
C LEU A 65 -18.51 -12.88 2.25
N ALA A 66 -19.40 -13.38 3.10
CA ALA A 66 -19.81 -12.72 4.34
C ALA A 66 -18.63 -12.55 5.31
N LEU A 67 -17.75 -13.56 5.41
CA LEU A 67 -16.55 -13.48 6.23
C LEU A 67 -15.55 -12.45 5.68
N VAL A 68 -15.35 -12.40 4.36
CA VAL A 68 -14.45 -11.43 3.71
C VAL A 68 -14.98 -10.01 3.86
N ILE A 69 -16.25 -9.79 3.49
CA ILE A 69 -16.89 -8.47 3.55
C ILE A 69 -17.01 -8.01 5.01
N GLY A 70 -17.57 -8.85 5.88
CA GLY A 70 -17.75 -8.54 7.30
C GLY A 70 -16.42 -8.37 8.03
N GLY A 71 -15.45 -9.26 7.80
CA GLY A 71 -14.11 -9.17 8.37
C GLY A 71 -13.37 -7.90 7.94
N THR A 72 -13.50 -7.50 6.67
CA THR A 72 -12.91 -6.26 6.15
C THR A 72 -13.56 -5.02 6.79
N ALA A 73 -14.89 -4.97 6.84
CA ALA A 73 -15.63 -3.86 7.45
C ALA A 73 -15.30 -3.71 8.95
N ILE A 74 -15.29 -4.83 9.69
CA ILE A 74 -14.89 -4.86 11.10
C ILE A 74 -13.43 -4.42 11.25
N GLY A 75 -12.52 -4.89 10.40
CA GLY A 75 -11.11 -4.50 10.42
C GLY A 75 -10.92 -3.00 10.25
N PHE A 76 -11.61 -2.37 9.29
CA PHE A 76 -11.60 -0.91 9.13
C PHE A 76 -12.21 -0.18 10.32
N ALA A 77 -13.35 -0.65 10.83
CA ALA A 77 -14.00 -0.05 11.99
C ALA A 77 -13.09 -0.10 13.24
N VAL A 78 -12.43 -1.23 13.49
CA VAL A 78 -11.46 -1.39 14.57
C VAL A 78 -10.25 -0.48 14.35
N ALA A 79 -9.71 -0.38 13.13
CA ALA A 79 -8.59 0.51 12.83
C ALA A 79 -8.94 1.98 13.12
N VAL A 80 -10.13 2.43 12.70
CA VAL A 80 -10.64 3.78 12.98
C VAL A 80 -10.87 3.98 14.49
N ALA A 81 -11.46 3.01 15.19
CA ALA A 81 -11.71 3.07 16.62
C ALA A 81 -10.40 3.12 17.42
N VAL A 82 -9.40 2.32 17.04
CA VAL A 82 -8.06 2.34 17.65
C VAL A 82 -7.37 3.68 17.39
N GLU A 83 -7.51 4.26 16.20
CA GLU A 83 -6.99 5.60 15.92
C GLU A 83 -7.68 6.67 16.78
N GLY A 84 -9.00 6.59 16.96
CA GLY A 84 -9.77 7.49 17.80
C GLY A 84 -9.56 7.32 19.31
N ALA A 85 -9.26 6.10 19.77
CA ALA A 85 -9.03 5.78 21.18
C ALA A 85 -7.60 6.12 21.66
N ARG A 86 -6.67 6.43 20.75
CA ARG A 86 -5.32 6.87 21.11
C ARG A 86 -5.39 8.22 21.81
N SER A 87 -4.59 8.38 22.87
CA SER A 87 -4.53 9.62 23.65
C SER A 87 -4.33 10.83 22.72
N PRO A 88 -5.02 11.96 22.98
CA PRO A 88 -4.94 13.13 22.11
C PRO A 88 -3.49 13.56 21.93
N VAL A 89 -3.00 13.48 20.70
CA VAL A 89 -1.68 14.02 20.36
C VAL A 89 -1.76 15.54 20.52
N PRO A 90 -0.82 16.17 21.25
CA PRO A 90 -0.85 17.62 21.46
C PRO A 90 -0.73 18.37 20.14
N ARG A 91 -1.20 19.62 20.12
CA ARG A 91 -1.03 20.50 18.94
C ARG A 91 0.46 20.70 18.64
N ALA A 92 0.80 20.78 17.36
CA ALA A 92 2.13 21.18 16.92
C ALA A 92 2.45 22.58 17.47
N ARG A 93 3.70 22.78 17.87
CA ARG A 93 4.15 24.05 18.45
C ARG A 93 4.21 25.12 17.37
N ALA A 94 3.37 26.15 17.48
CA ALA A 94 3.34 27.27 16.52
C ALA A 94 4.68 28.04 16.47
N ASN A 95 5.42 28.09 17.58
CA ASN A 95 6.72 28.75 17.70
C ASN A 95 7.92 27.83 17.42
N ALA A 96 7.72 26.65 16.84
CA ALA A 96 8.83 25.76 16.51
C ALA A 96 9.78 26.41 15.48
N THR A 97 11.08 26.21 15.68
CA THR A 97 12.15 26.79 14.83
C THR A 97 13.02 25.75 14.13
N GLY A 98 12.82 24.48 14.47
CA GLY A 98 13.59 23.38 13.89
C GLY A 98 13.20 23.02 12.46
N PRO A 99 13.66 21.86 11.95
CA PRO A 99 13.43 21.45 10.57
C PRO A 99 11.94 21.37 10.19
N PRO A 100 11.57 21.75 8.95
CA PRO A 100 10.21 21.59 8.45
C PRO A 100 9.89 20.13 8.15
N VAL A 101 8.76 19.65 8.67
CA VAL A 101 8.27 18.28 8.50
C VAL A 101 6.85 18.30 7.94
N LEU A 102 6.65 17.76 6.74
CA LEU A 102 5.35 17.61 6.11
C LEU A 102 4.80 16.20 6.37
N VAL A 103 3.63 16.13 6.99
CA VAL A 103 2.94 14.87 7.32
C VAL A 103 1.81 14.63 6.33
N VAL A 104 1.88 13.50 5.63
CA VAL A 104 0.93 13.11 4.58
C VAL A 104 0.21 11.84 5.02
N LYS A 105 -1.12 11.86 5.04
CA LYS A 105 -1.92 10.66 5.33
C LYS A 105 -2.37 9.95 4.07
N GLY A 106 -3.13 8.87 4.25
CA GLY A 106 -3.57 8.01 3.16
C GLY A 106 -5.00 8.29 2.68
N PHE A 107 -5.41 7.42 1.78
CA PHE A 107 -6.75 7.35 1.18
C PHE A 107 -7.86 7.38 2.22
N ASN A 108 -8.93 8.09 1.88
CA ASN A 108 -10.13 8.25 2.68
C ASN A 108 -9.86 8.82 4.10
N SER A 109 -8.72 9.47 4.31
CA SER A 109 -8.47 10.24 5.54
C SER A 109 -9.21 11.57 5.52
N ARG A 110 -9.37 12.20 6.68
CA ARG A 110 -9.97 13.53 6.83
C ARG A 110 -9.17 14.38 7.80
N TRP A 111 -9.28 15.70 7.68
CA TRP A 111 -8.65 16.66 8.56
C TRP A 111 -9.56 17.88 8.74
N GLU A 112 -10.66 17.68 9.45
CA GLU A 112 -11.74 18.67 9.64
C GLU A 112 -11.33 19.81 10.59
N ASP A 113 -10.59 19.51 11.65
CA ASP A 113 -10.24 20.48 12.69
C ASP A 113 -9.17 21.50 12.25
N GLY A 114 -8.49 21.25 11.12
CA GLY A 114 -7.37 22.09 10.65
C GLY A 114 -6.19 22.15 11.62
N VAL A 115 -6.16 21.29 12.64
CA VAL A 115 -5.13 21.32 13.68
C VAL A 115 -4.02 20.33 13.35
N THR A 116 -2.82 20.85 13.09
CA THR A 116 -1.64 19.98 12.96
C THR A 116 -1.20 19.48 14.35
N ARG A 117 -0.90 18.19 14.46
CA ARG A 117 -0.56 17.52 15.73
C ARG A 117 0.93 17.19 15.83
N GLN A 118 1.49 17.32 17.03
CA GLN A 118 2.87 17.00 17.40
C GLN A 118 3.04 15.49 17.66
N TRP A 119 2.99 14.69 16.60
CA TRP A 119 3.06 13.22 16.72
C TRP A 119 4.49 12.70 16.98
N VAL A 120 5.52 13.48 16.61
CA VAL A 120 6.93 13.18 16.87
C VAL A 120 7.50 14.13 17.93
N ARG A 121 8.33 13.61 18.84
CA ARG A 121 9.00 14.43 19.86
C ARG A 121 10.16 15.20 19.25
N GLY A 122 10.28 16.49 19.58
CA GLY A 122 11.38 17.36 19.15
C GLY A 122 10.90 18.77 18.80
N ASN A 123 11.85 19.67 18.50
CA ASN A 123 11.55 20.98 17.95
C ASN A 123 11.45 20.85 16.42
N TYR A 124 10.24 20.65 15.89
CA TYR A 124 9.97 20.53 14.47
C TYR A 124 8.86 21.50 14.06
N ARG A 125 9.03 22.14 12.91
CA ARG A 125 7.95 22.87 12.25
C ARG A 125 7.11 21.85 11.52
N ILE A 126 6.02 21.38 12.11
CA ILE A 126 5.19 20.34 11.50
C ILE A 126 4.04 21.01 10.75
N ARG A 127 3.85 20.63 9.48
CA ARG A 127 2.64 20.93 8.71
C ARG A 127 1.98 19.64 8.25
N ARG A 128 0.66 19.66 8.16
CA ARG A 128 -0.13 18.62 7.50
C ARG A 128 -0.20 18.92 6.01
N PHE A 129 -0.04 17.90 5.16
CA PHE A 129 -0.39 18.02 3.75
C PHE A 129 -1.91 18.11 3.60
N SER A 130 -2.37 19.09 2.84
CA SER A 130 -3.80 19.23 2.51
C SER A 130 -4.10 18.65 1.14
N TYR A 131 -5.01 17.69 1.10
CA TYR A 131 -5.54 17.18 -0.18
C TYR A 131 -6.37 18.20 -0.94
N ARG A 132 -6.97 19.16 -0.22
CA ARG A 132 -7.74 20.28 -0.77
C ARG A 132 -6.86 21.42 -1.25
N GLY A 133 -5.65 21.50 -0.73
CA GLY A 133 -4.62 22.45 -1.12
C GLY A 133 -4.40 23.58 -0.12
N LEU A 134 -3.70 24.62 -0.57
CA LEU A 134 -3.40 25.81 0.21
C LEU A 134 -4.50 26.88 0.04
N ASP A 135 -4.64 27.75 1.05
CA ASP A 135 -5.35 29.02 0.93
C ASP A 135 -4.45 30.14 0.36
N ASP A 136 -4.99 31.35 0.29
CA ASP A 136 -4.31 32.53 -0.25
C ASP A 136 -3.06 32.91 0.58
N GLN A 137 -3.03 32.50 1.85
CA GLN A 137 -1.92 32.70 2.78
C GLN A 137 -0.91 31.54 2.73
N GLN A 138 -0.97 30.67 1.73
CA GLN A 138 -0.11 29.49 1.60
C GLN A 138 -0.21 28.53 2.81
N THR A 139 -1.36 28.52 3.48
CA THR A 139 -1.63 27.66 4.63
C THR A 139 -2.49 26.45 4.20
N PRO A 140 -2.15 25.23 4.66
CA PRO A 140 -2.93 24.04 4.30
C PRO A 140 -4.37 24.13 4.79
N ARG A 141 -5.32 23.90 3.88
CA ARG A 141 -6.76 23.90 4.21
C ARG A 141 -7.18 22.57 4.86
N PRO A 142 -8.16 22.58 5.78
CA PRO A 142 -8.90 21.38 6.16
C PRO A 142 -9.41 20.64 4.90
N TYR A 143 -9.42 19.31 4.95
CA TYR A 143 -9.83 18.48 3.83
C TYR A 143 -10.74 17.34 4.27
N GLU A 144 -11.58 16.91 3.35
CA GLU A 144 -12.51 15.80 3.50
C GLU A 144 -12.00 14.53 2.81
N ARG A 145 -12.65 13.41 3.09
CA ARG A 145 -12.33 12.10 2.51
C ARG A 145 -12.25 12.14 0.98
N ALA A 146 -13.24 12.76 0.35
CA ALA A 146 -13.32 12.88 -1.10
C ALA A 146 -12.14 13.66 -1.73
N ASP A 147 -11.48 14.56 -0.98
CA ASP A 147 -10.31 15.27 -1.50
C ASP A 147 -9.13 14.31 -1.74
N THR A 148 -9.09 13.17 -1.04
CA THR A 148 -8.07 12.12 -1.24
C THR A 148 -8.28 11.32 -2.52
N HIS A 149 -9.46 11.42 -3.15
CA HIS A 149 -9.85 10.62 -4.31
C HIS A 149 -9.35 11.20 -5.65
N ARG A 150 -8.74 12.39 -5.62
CA ARG A 150 -8.17 13.05 -6.80
C ARG A 150 -7.13 12.14 -7.47
N SER A 151 -6.93 12.31 -8.78
CA SER A 151 -5.92 11.53 -9.51
C SER A 151 -4.53 11.72 -8.92
N LEU A 152 -3.69 10.68 -8.97
CA LEU A 152 -2.32 10.73 -8.48
C LEU A 152 -1.54 11.90 -9.09
N ARG A 153 -1.81 12.22 -10.37
CA ARG A 153 -1.21 13.38 -11.05
C ARG A 153 -1.56 14.69 -10.36
N ALA A 154 -2.84 14.90 -10.04
CA ALA A 154 -3.31 16.11 -9.36
C ALA A 154 -2.71 16.21 -7.94
N LEU A 155 -2.63 15.08 -7.22
CA LEU A 155 -2.04 15.02 -5.88
C LEU A 155 -0.54 15.27 -5.88
N VAL A 156 0.20 14.79 -6.88
CA VAL A 156 1.63 15.07 -7.04
C VAL A 156 1.88 16.56 -7.29
N ARG A 157 1.07 17.20 -8.14
CA ARG A 157 1.16 18.66 -8.36
C ARG A 157 0.81 19.45 -7.10
N GLU A 158 -0.18 19.00 -6.36
CA GLU A 158 -0.52 19.56 -5.04
C GLU A 158 0.66 19.44 -4.07
N MET A 159 1.28 18.27 -3.99
CA MET A 159 2.43 18.05 -3.13
C MET A 159 3.59 18.97 -3.48
N ARG A 160 3.90 19.13 -4.77
CA ARG A 160 4.91 20.08 -5.22
C ARG A 160 4.63 21.48 -4.69
N ARG A 161 3.42 22.01 -4.90
CA ARG A 161 3.04 23.35 -4.44
C ARG A 161 3.22 23.51 -2.93
N GLN A 162 2.81 22.53 -2.14
CA GLN A 162 2.90 22.60 -0.68
C GLN A 162 4.33 22.44 -0.14
N VAL A 163 5.13 21.60 -0.79
CA VAL A 163 6.54 21.43 -0.44
C VAL A 163 7.31 22.70 -0.76
N ASP A 164 7.11 23.27 -1.96
CA ASP A 164 7.76 24.51 -2.40
C ASP A 164 7.38 25.67 -1.45
N ALA A 165 6.08 25.89 -1.21
CA ALA A 165 5.61 26.92 -0.29
C ALA A 165 6.12 26.75 1.15
N PHE A 166 6.30 25.50 1.61
CA PHE A 166 6.83 25.25 2.95
C PHE A 166 8.34 25.44 3.04
N ALA A 167 9.08 25.03 2.00
CA ALA A 167 10.50 25.28 1.89
C ALA A 167 10.78 26.78 1.86
N ASP A 168 10.04 27.54 1.04
CA ASP A 168 10.16 29.00 0.92
C ASP A 168 9.87 29.71 2.25
N ALA A 169 8.76 29.36 2.90
CA ALA A 169 8.37 29.95 4.18
C ALA A 169 9.37 29.68 5.32
N THR A 170 10.20 28.62 5.20
CA THR A 170 11.15 28.24 6.26
C THR A 170 12.61 28.44 5.90
N GLY A 171 12.93 28.70 4.63
CA GLY A 171 14.28 28.74 4.09
C GLY A 171 15.05 27.42 4.23
N LYS A 172 14.34 26.28 4.36
CA LYS A 172 14.94 24.97 4.68
C LYS A 172 14.30 23.86 3.86
N PRO A 173 15.05 22.82 3.46
CA PRO A 173 14.48 21.65 2.81
C PRO A 173 13.55 20.89 3.77
N VAL A 174 12.47 20.36 3.21
CA VAL A 174 11.39 19.66 3.92
C VAL A 174 11.73 18.19 4.15
N ASP A 175 11.38 17.66 5.31
CA ASP A 175 11.30 16.22 5.53
C ASP A 175 9.85 15.76 5.33
N ILE A 176 9.62 14.72 4.54
CA ILE A 176 8.29 14.18 4.29
C ILE A 176 8.11 12.90 5.09
N VAL A 177 7.02 12.81 5.84
CA VAL A 177 6.55 11.57 6.46
C VAL A 177 5.18 11.25 5.93
N ALA A 178 5.07 10.15 5.19
CA ALA A 178 3.89 9.84 4.41
C ALA A 178 3.35 8.45 4.72
N GLU A 179 2.03 8.29 4.81
CA GLU A 179 1.37 7.03 5.15
C GLU A 179 0.46 6.53 4.02
N SER A 180 0.47 5.21 3.73
CA SER A 180 -0.43 4.58 2.76
C SER A 180 -0.35 5.26 1.38
N GLU A 181 -1.47 5.70 0.79
CA GLU A 181 -1.51 6.47 -0.45
C GLU A 181 -0.57 7.69 -0.44
N GLY A 182 -0.47 8.41 0.67
CA GLY A 182 0.43 9.56 0.79
C GLY A 182 1.89 9.18 0.47
N SER A 183 2.30 7.95 0.80
CA SER A 183 3.64 7.43 0.44
C SER A 183 3.83 7.33 -1.07
N LEU A 184 2.79 6.89 -1.79
CA LEU A 184 2.81 6.82 -3.25
C LEU A 184 2.85 8.22 -3.86
N VAL A 185 2.06 9.16 -3.35
CA VAL A 185 2.07 10.57 -3.79
C VAL A 185 3.47 11.17 -3.61
N ALA A 186 4.05 11.06 -2.41
CA ALA A 186 5.35 11.62 -2.10
C ALA A 186 6.50 11.02 -2.92
N ARG A 187 6.52 9.70 -3.05
CA ARG A 187 7.54 9.02 -3.86
C ARG A 187 7.43 9.39 -5.34
N THR A 188 6.20 9.49 -5.86
CA THR A 188 5.96 9.89 -7.26
C THR A 188 6.34 11.34 -7.51
N TYR A 189 6.03 12.24 -6.58
CA TYR A 189 6.47 13.65 -6.62
C TYR A 189 7.99 13.79 -6.72
N LEU A 190 8.73 13.13 -5.82
CA LEU A 190 10.19 13.19 -5.80
C LEU A 190 10.84 12.51 -7.00
N ALA A 191 10.19 11.46 -7.54
CA ALA A 191 10.62 10.83 -8.77
C ALA A 191 10.47 11.76 -9.99
N ALA A 192 9.37 12.51 -10.05
CA ALA A 192 9.07 13.45 -11.13
C ALA A 192 9.86 14.76 -10.99
N THR A 193 10.31 15.12 -9.78
CA THR A 193 10.92 16.42 -9.44
C THR A 193 12.32 16.22 -8.82
N PRO A 194 13.40 16.13 -9.62
CA PRO A 194 14.75 15.85 -9.12
C PRO A 194 15.29 16.88 -8.14
N ASP A 195 14.94 18.15 -8.35
CA ASP A 195 15.44 19.29 -7.57
C ASP A 195 14.45 19.71 -6.46
N ALA A 196 13.56 18.80 -6.08
CA ALA A 196 12.63 19.04 -4.98
C ALA A 196 13.40 19.43 -3.70
N PRO A 197 12.96 20.47 -2.96
CA PRO A 197 13.63 20.90 -1.74
C PRO A 197 13.30 19.96 -0.57
N VAL A 198 13.65 18.68 -0.71
CA VAL A 198 13.32 17.61 0.23
C VAL A 198 14.58 16.88 0.65
N ARG A 199 14.78 16.79 1.97
CA ARG A 199 15.96 16.18 2.58
C ARG A 199 15.77 14.69 2.88
N SER A 200 14.58 14.32 3.35
CA SER A 200 14.26 12.94 3.69
C SER A 200 12.82 12.58 3.41
N LEU A 201 12.60 11.28 3.17
CA LEU A 201 11.31 10.67 2.91
C LEU A 201 11.16 9.44 3.81
N VAL A 202 10.17 9.47 4.68
CA VAL A 202 9.79 8.32 5.49
C VAL A 202 8.43 7.80 5.03
N LEU A 203 8.41 6.57 4.55
CA LEU A 203 7.22 5.88 4.05
C LEU A 203 6.66 4.96 5.14
N LEU A 204 5.39 5.14 5.49
CA LEU A 204 4.71 4.37 6.51
C LEU A 204 3.59 3.58 5.83
N SER A 205 3.64 2.25 5.89
CA SER A 205 2.70 1.38 5.15
C SER A 205 2.61 1.75 3.65
N PRO A 206 3.73 1.90 2.91
CA PRO A 206 3.68 2.21 1.48
C PRO A 206 2.96 1.12 0.68
N LEU A 207 2.37 1.49 -0.45
CA LEU A 207 1.83 0.54 -1.41
C LEU A 207 2.97 -0.20 -2.11
N LEU A 208 3.09 -1.51 -1.86
CA LEU A 208 4.23 -2.33 -2.30
C LEU A 208 4.11 -2.93 -3.70
N SER A 209 2.96 -2.80 -4.35
CA SER A 209 2.72 -3.30 -5.71
C SER A 209 1.59 -2.52 -6.40
N PRO A 210 1.80 -1.21 -6.69
CA PRO A 210 0.77 -0.40 -7.34
C PRO A 210 0.42 -1.00 -8.72
N GLY A 211 -0.87 -1.08 -9.03
CA GLY A 211 -1.33 -1.61 -10.31
C GLY A 211 -0.93 -3.07 -10.56
N ARG A 212 -0.89 -3.90 -9.50
CA ARG A 212 -0.61 -5.35 -9.61
C ARG A 212 -1.59 -6.08 -10.52
N VAL A 213 -2.83 -5.61 -10.54
CA VAL A 213 -3.93 -6.12 -11.36
C VAL A 213 -4.43 -5.01 -12.28
N TYR A 214 -5.13 -5.39 -13.33
CA TYR A 214 -5.76 -4.47 -14.27
C TYR A 214 -7.25 -4.78 -14.39
N TYR A 215 -8.03 -3.72 -14.54
CA TYR A 215 -9.42 -3.73 -14.94
C TYR A 215 -9.62 -2.53 -15.89
N PRO A 216 -10.44 -2.69 -16.95
CA PRO A 216 -10.78 -1.59 -17.83
C PRO A 216 -11.67 -0.58 -17.06
N PRO A 217 -11.79 0.67 -17.53
CA PRO A 217 -12.79 1.62 -17.02
C PRO A 217 -14.20 1.02 -17.06
N VAL A 218 -15.11 1.48 -16.19
CA VAL A 218 -16.50 1.01 -16.23
C VAL A 218 -17.13 1.31 -17.59
N GLY A 219 -17.77 0.29 -18.17
CA GLY A 219 -18.40 0.36 -19.48
C GLY A 219 -17.50 -0.12 -20.63
N ASP A 220 -16.20 -0.26 -20.40
CA ASP A 220 -15.26 -0.75 -21.41
C ASP A 220 -15.10 -2.28 -21.33
N GLU A 221 -15.06 -2.93 -22.50
CA GLU A 221 -14.71 -4.33 -22.62
C GLU A 221 -13.19 -4.53 -22.65
N GLY A 222 -12.72 -5.69 -22.19
CA GLY A 222 -11.31 -6.05 -22.32
C GLY A 222 -10.77 -6.91 -21.17
N TRP A 223 -9.45 -7.00 -21.11
CA TRP A 223 -8.74 -7.78 -20.10
C TRP A 223 -9.13 -7.32 -18.70
N GLY A 224 -9.69 -8.23 -17.89
CA GLY A 224 -10.07 -7.95 -16.51
C GLY A 224 -11.47 -7.33 -16.34
N ALA A 225 -12.29 -7.20 -17.39
CA ALA A 225 -13.64 -6.63 -17.29
C ALA A 225 -14.51 -7.36 -16.25
N VAL A 226 -14.54 -8.70 -16.27
CA VAL A 226 -15.29 -9.50 -15.29
C VAL A 226 -14.75 -9.27 -13.87
N SER A 227 -13.43 -9.23 -13.70
CA SER A 227 -12.81 -8.95 -12.40
C SER A 227 -13.11 -7.54 -11.90
N GLY A 228 -13.18 -6.55 -12.80
CA GLY A 228 -13.61 -5.18 -12.51
C GLY A 228 -15.04 -5.14 -11.99
N LEU A 229 -15.98 -5.81 -12.67
CA LEU A 229 -17.38 -5.91 -12.22
C LEU A 229 -17.50 -6.56 -10.84
N VAL A 230 -16.75 -7.64 -10.59
CA VAL A 230 -16.72 -8.29 -9.27
C VAL A 230 -16.14 -7.37 -8.20
N LEU A 231 -15.06 -6.64 -8.52
CA LEU A 231 -14.43 -5.71 -7.59
C LEU A 231 -15.39 -4.55 -7.25
N ASP A 232 -16.08 -3.99 -8.23
CA ASP A 232 -17.09 -2.95 -8.00
C ASP A 232 -18.25 -3.45 -7.16
N GLY A 233 -18.72 -4.68 -7.40
CA GLY A 233 -19.75 -5.32 -6.58
C GLY A 233 -19.32 -5.48 -5.11
N LEU A 234 -18.09 -5.94 -4.88
CA LEU A 234 -17.51 -6.06 -3.54
C LEU A 234 -17.31 -4.70 -2.88
N ALA A 235 -16.81 -3.72 -3.62
CA ALA A 235 -16.54 -2.39 -3.09
C ALA A 235 -17.85 -1.69 -2.69
N ARG A 236 -18.90 -1.78 -3.51
CA ARG A 236 -20.26 -1.33 -3.17
C ARG A 236 -20.78 -2.01 -1.90
N ALA A 237 -20.61 -3.33 -1.77
CA ALA A 237 -21.04 -4.07 -0.59
C ALA A 237 -20.31 -3.62 0.68
N VAL A 238 -19.00 -3.33 0.59
CA VAL A 238 -18.20 -2.80 1.71
C VAL A 238 -18.62 -1.37 2.06
N SER A 239 -18.85 -0.51 1.06
CA SER A 239 -19.28 0.87 1.29
C SER A 239 -20.68 0.98 1.90
N LEU A 240 -21.56 0.00 1.68
CA LEU A 240 -22.85 -0.08 2.38
C LEU A 240 -22.71 -0.39 3.87
N LEU A 241 -21.63 -1.05 4.28
CA LEU A 241 -21.42 -1.54 5.65
C LEU A 241 -20.38 -0.73 6.43
N GLY A 242 -19.67 0.19 5.79
CA GLY A 242 -18.56 0.91 6.40
C GLY A 242 -18.39 2.35 5.89
N PRO A 243 -17.60 3.18 6.59
CA PRO A 243 -17.45 4.61 6.30
C PRO A 243 -16.47 4.92 5.14
N VAL A 244 -16.19 3.96 4.27
CA VAL A 244 -15.18 4.06 3.20
C VAL A 244 -15.87 3.90 1.85
N ASP A 245 -15.86 4.97 1.06
CA ASP A 245 -16.29 4.93 -0.33
C ASP A 245 -15.11 4.45 -1.18
N VAL A 246 -15.21 3.23 -1.70
CA VAL A 246 -14.19 2.60 -2.54
C VAL A 246 -14.86 2.25 -3.86
N SER A 247 -14.37 2.79 -4.96
CA SER A 247 -14.79 2.41 -6.31
C SER A 247 -13.54 2.15 -7.14
N ALA A 248 -13.54 1.13 -7.99
CA ALA A 248 -12.39 0.85 -8.86
C ALA A 248 -12.07 2.04 -9.79
N ASP A 249 -13.08 2.84 -10.12
CA ASP A 249 -12.98 4.03 -10.97
C ASP A 249 -12.70 5.33 -10.23
N THR A 250 -12.43 5.29 -8.93
CA THR A 250 -11.92 6.47 -8.22
C THR A 250 -10.71 7.04 -8.97
N PRO A 251 -10.64 8.35 -9.27
CA PRO A 251 -9.58 8.92 -10.13
C PRO A 251 -8.16 8.58 -9.68
N LEU A 252 -7.94 8.46 -8.36
CA LEU A 252 -6.70 7.93 -7.81
C LEU A 252 -6.39 6.53 -8.34
N PHE A 253 -7.25 5.54 -8.10
CA PHE A 253 -6.98 4.14 -8.47
C PHE A 253 -6.86 3.96 -9.97
N ARG A 254 -7.71 4.62 -10.76
CA ARG A 254 -7.59 4.67 -12.23
C ARG A 254 -6.20 5.14 -12.65
N SER A 255 -5.74 6.27 -12.10
CA SER A 255 -4.40 6.80 -12.42
C SER A 255 -3.25 5.88 -11.98
N VAL A 256 -3.42 5.09 -10.92
CA VAL A 256 -2.45 4.10 -10.46
C VAL A 256 -2.39 2.90 -11.41
N VAL A 257 -3.55 2.41 -11.86
CA VAL A 257 -3.64 1.28 -12.80
C VAL A 257 -3.09 1.70 -14.18
N ASP A 258 -3.40 2.91 -14.64
CA ASP A 258 -2.91 3.43 -15.92
C ASP A 258 -1.40 3.64 -15.95
N GLN A 259 -0.81 4.05 -14.83
CA GLN A 259 0.63 4.29 -14.70
C GLN A 259 1.38 3.15 -14.02
N ALA A 260 0.75 1.96 -13.92
CA ALA A 260 1.32 0.82 -13.22
C ALA A 260 2.76 0.47 -13.65
N PRO A 261 3.14 0.48 -14.95
CA PRO A 261 4.51 0.15 -15.35
C PRO A 261 5.55 1.06 -14.71
N ALA A 262 5.39 2.38 -14.83
CA ALA A 262 6.33 3.36 -14.28
C ALA A 262 6.32 3.37 -12.74
N LEU A 263 5.15 3.23 -12.11
CA LEU A 263 5.02 3.20 -10.64
C LEU A 263 5.64 1.94 -10.03
N ARG A 264 5.55 0.79 -10.71
CA ARG A 264 6.19 -0.47 -10.27
C ARG A 264 7.70 -0.39 -10.37
N ALA A 265 8.22 0.12 -11.50
CA ALA A 265 9.66 0.33 -11.67
C ALA A 265 10.24 1.25 -10.57
N LEU A 266 9.46 2.22 -10.09
CA LEU A 266 9.87 3.14 -9.04
C LEU A 266 10.13 2.51 -7.66
N LEU A 267 9.53 1.37 -7.35
CA LEU A 267 9.68 0.72 -6.04
C LEU A 267 11.12 0.20 -5.83
N GLY A 268 11.75 -0.30 -6.90
CA GLY A 268 13.15 -0.71 -6.89
C GLY A 268 14.15 0.45 -6.93
N CYS A 269 13.69 1.68 -7.18
CA CYS A 269 14.57 2.81 -7.47
C CYS A 269 14.79 3.74 -6.28
N LYS A 270 16.03 3.85 -5.82
CA LYS A 270 16.44 4.85 -4.82
C LYS A 270 16.40 6.27 -5.37
N LEU A 271 15.75 7.20 -4.67
CA LEU A 271 15.67 8.62 -5.02
C LEU A 271 17.03 9.32 -4.81
N PRO A 272 17.61 10.00 -5.83
CA PRO A 272 18.86 10.74 -5.68
C PRO A 272 18.70 11.89 -4.68
N GLY A 273 19.72 12.11 -3.85
CA GLY A 273 19.72 13.25 -2.90
C GLY A 273 18.77 13.13 -1.69
N VAL A 274 17.85 12.16 -1.68
CA VAL A 274 16.86 11.99 -0.61
C VAL A 274 17.26 10.82 0.31
N ARG A 275 17.21 11.04 1.63
CA ARG A 275 17.35 9.94 2.59
C ARG A 275 16.01 9.24 2.78
N GLU A 276 15.97 7.95 2.49
CA GLU A 276 14.73 7.18 2.48
C GLU A 276 14.70 6.10 3.59
N LEU A 277 13.51 5.89 4.15
CA LEU A 277 13.18 4.76 5.02
C LEU A 277 11.74 4.33 4.75
N ALA A 278 11.47 3.02 4.73
CA ALA A 278 10.11 2.52 4.93
C ALA A 278 9.91 1.77 6.25
N VAL A 279 8.71 1.92 6.78
CA VAL A 279 8.19 1.12 7.89
C VAL A 279 6.99 0.37 7.37
N LEU A 280 7.11 -0.95 7.29
CA LEU A 280 6.08 -1.85 6.79
C LEU A 280 5.27 -2.39 7.98
N PRO A 281 3.94 -2.32 7.98
CA PRO A 281 3.13 -3.04 8.94
C PRO A 281 3.19 -4.56 8.63
N LEU A 282 2.99 -5.42 9.63
CA LEU A 282 3.10 -6.88 9.44
C LEU A 282 2.05 -7.44 8.47
N ASP A 283 0.87 -6.82 8.39
CA ASP A 283 -0.18 -7.18 7.42
C ASP A 283 0.19 -6.85 5.96
N SER A 284 1.21 -6.01 5.72
CA SER A 284 1.78 -5.87 4.38
C SER A 284 2.43 -7.18 3.91
N GLY A 285 2.92 -8.01 4.83
CA GLY A 285 3.42 -9.33 4.52
C GLY A 285 2.35 -10.25 3.94
N THR A 286 1.08 -10.12 4.35
CA THR A 286 0.01 -10.95 3.81
C THR A 286 -0.55 -10.45 2.49
N SER A 287 -0.33 -9.18 2.14
CA SER A 287 -0.95 -8.51 0.99
C SER A 287 0.01 -8.26 -0.19
N ALA A 288 1.32 -8.20 0.03
CA ALA A 288 2.33 -7.99 -1.01
C ALA A 288 3.06 -9.29 -1.41
N PRO A 289 3.29 -9.56 -2.71
CA PRO A 289 3.91 -10.80 -3.13
C PRO A 289 5.43 -10.74 -2.95
N PRO A 290 6.06 -11.83 -2.48
CA PRO A 290 7.51 -11.89 -2.34
C PRO A 290 8.21 -12.16 -3.70
N PRO A 291 9.46 -11.71 -3.86
CA PRO A 291 10.14 -10.75 -3.00
C PRO A 291 9.58 -9.34 -3.22
N VAL A 292 9.32 -8.59 -2.14
CA VAL A 292 9.19 -7.13 -2.30
C VAL A 292 10.61 -6.60 -2.50
N GLU A 293 10.99 -6.33 -3.75
CA GLU A 293 12.20 -5.58 -4.05
C GLU A 293 11.98 -4.11 -3.70
N PHE A 294 12.20 -3.81 -2.44
CA PHE A 294 12.12 -2.47 -1.91
C PHE A 294 13.54 -1.90 -1.88
N GLY A 295 13.92 -1.11 -2.89
CA GLY A 295 15.29 -0.64 -3.12
C GLY A 295 15.84 0.35 -2.07
N ILE A 296 15.19 0.46 -0.91
CA ILE A 296 15.52 1.37 0.18
C ILE A 296 15.48 0.65 1.53
N PRO A 297 16.19 1.15 2.56
CA PRO A 297 16.12 0.58 3.90
C PRO A 297 14.69 0.49 4.39
N HIS A 298 14.32 -0.67 4.95
CA HIS A 298 12.98 -0.90 5.48
C HIS A 298 13.01 -1.77 6.75
N THR A 299 11.96 -1.68 7.57
CA THR A 299 11.74 -2.53 8.74
C THR A 299 10.27 -2.86 8.87
N PHE A 300 9.94 -4.02 9.43
CA PHE A 300 8.57 -4.36 9.79
C PHE A 300 8.20 -3.90 11.21
N ARG A 301 6.91 -3.65 11.45
CA ARG A 301 6.33 -3.33 12.76
C ARG A 301 4.99 -4.03 12.98
N PRO A 302 4.68 -4.45 14.22
CA PRO A 302 3.39 -5.05 14.56
C PRO A 302 2.30 -3.97 14.54
N ALA A 303 1.79 -3.71 13.35
CA ALA A 303 0.74 -2.74 13.06
C ALA A 303 -0.09 -3.24 11.87
N PHE A 304 -1.24 -2.60 11.69
CA PHE A 304 -2.05 -2.70 10.47
C PHE A 304 -1.77 -1.52 9.54
N HIS A 305 -2.12 -1.68 8.26
CA HIS A 305 -2.03 -0.65 7.24
C HIS A 305 -2.77 0.62 7.67
N GLY A 306 -2.07 1.77 7.64
CA GLY A 306 -2.61 3.06 8.10
C GLY A 306 -2.55 3.31 9.61
N GLY A 307 -2.04 2.35 10.39
CA GLY A 307 -1.96 2.44 11.85
C GLY A 307 -0.66 3.06 12.41
N LEU A 308 0.31 3.41 11.56
CA LEU A 308 1.70 3.68 11.95
C LEU A 308 1.95 5.12 12.42
N LEU A 309 1.24 6.12 11.88
CA LEU A 309 1.41 7.52 12.31
C LEU A 309 0.97 7.79 13.76
N GLY A 310 0.14 6.93 14.35
CA GLY A 310 -0.27 7.01 15.75
C GLY A 310 0.46 6.03 16.68
N ASP A 311 1.45 5.27 16.19
CA ASP A 311 2.24 4.36 17.00
C ASP A 311 3.46 5.07 17.61
N ALA A 312 3.57 5.07 18.94
CA ALA A 312 4.66 5.73 19.66
C ALA A 312 6.04 5.13 19.32
N THR A 313 6.10 3.83 18.99
CA THR A 313 7.36 3.17 18.62
C THR A 313 7.84 3.63 17.25
N THR A 314 6.91 3.79 16.30
CA THR A 314 7.14 4.36 14.98
C THR A 314 7.54 5.82 15.09
N ALA A 315 6.83 6.63 15.90
CA ALA A 315 7.20 8.02 16.15
C ALA A 315 8.64 8.19 16.67
N ARG A 316 9.09 7.31 17.58
CA ARG A 316 10.50 7.29 18.04
C ARG A 316 11.49 6.95 16.93
N LEU A 317 11.16 5.97 16.08
CA LEU A 317 12.00 5.61 14.93
C LEU A 317 12.10 6.78 13.95
N VAL A 318 10.96 7.39 13.58
CA VAL A 318 10.94 8.52 12.66
C VAL A 318 11.70 9.71 13.25
N GLY A 319 11.51 10.03 14.53
CA GLY A 319 12.27 11.09 15.19
C GLY A 319 13.79 10.92 15.07
N ARG A 320 14.31 9.70 15.21
CA ARG A 320 15.75 9.42 15.01
C ARG A 320 16.20 9.70 13.58
N VAL A 321 15.40 9.29 12.59
CA VAL A 321 15.69 9.50 11.16
C VAL A 321 15.64 10.98 10.79
N LEU A 322 14.66 11.72 11.33
CA LEU A 322 14.56 13.17 11.16
C LEU A 322 15.77 13.90 11.78
N HIS A 323 16.33 13.38 12.88
CA HIS A 323 17.61 13.85 13.44
C HIS A 323 18.85 13.43 12.63
N GLY A 324 18.68 12.74 11.49
CA GLY A 324 19.78 12.31 10.63
C GLY A 324 20.48 11.03 11.10
N GLN A 325 19.95 10.34 12.12
CA GLN A 325 20.49 9.07 12.55
C GLN A 325 20.13 7.97 11.54
N ARG A 326 21.06 7.04 11.32
CA ARG A 326 20.77 5.85 10.51
C ARG A 326 19.70 5.01 11.22
N PRO A 327 18.64 4.58 10.52
CA PRO A 327 17.63 3.73 11.12
C PRO A 327 18.26 2.41 11.52
N HIS A 328 18.19 2.05 12.81
CA HIS A 328 18.51 0.70 13.24
C HIS A 328 17.34 -0.22 12.86
N VAL A 329 17.51 -0.93 11.75
CA VAL A 329 16.57 -1.95 11.27
C VAL A 329 16.81 -3.21 12.09
N ALA A 330 15.85 -3.56 12.94
CA ALA A 330 15.91 -4.80 13.70
C ALA A 330 15.75 -5.99 12.75
N SER A 331 16.76 -6.85 12.68
CA SER A 331 16.78 -8.02 11.79
C SER A 331 15.63 -8.98 12.08
N SER A 332 15.28 -9.19 13.35
CA SER A 332 14.21 -10.12 13.77
C SER A 332 12.84 -9.80 13.16
N TRP A 333 12.43 -8.53 13.16
CA TRP A 333 11.16 -8.11 12.53
C TRP A 333 11.19 -8.29 11.02
N THR A 334 12.34 -8.07 10.39
CA THR A 334 12.53 -8.27 8.95
C THR A 334 12.40 -9.75 8.58
N THR A 335 13.02 -10.64 9.37
CA THR A 335 12.88 -12.09 9.21
C THR A 335 11.44 -12.54 9.38
N LEU A 336 10.74 -12.08 10.42
CA LEU A 336 9.34 -12.43 10.65
C LEU A 336 8.45 -11.97 9.49
N GLY A 337 8.63 -10.73 9.01
CA GLY A 337 7.91 -10.20 7.86
C GLY A 337 8.13 -11.06 6.61
N ALA A 338 9.37 -11.47 6.33
CA ALA A 338 9.70 -12.34 5.21
C ALA A 338 9.02 -13.73 5.32
N VAL A 339 8.96 -14.32 6.53
CA VAL A 339 8.28 -15.61 6.76
C VAL A 339 6.77 -15.49 6.51
N ILE A 340 6.13 -14.46 7.06
CA ILE A 340 4.70 -14.18 6.82
C ILE A 340 4.44 -14.01 5.33
N GLN A 341 5.32 -13.27 4.65
CA GLN A 341 5.18 -13.01 3.23
C GLN A 341 5.32 -14.26 2.37
N ALA A 342 6.32 -15.10 2.65
CA ALA A 342 6.48 -16.38 1.98
C ALA A 342 5.25 -17.29 2.19
N GLY A 343 4.76 -17.39 3.43
CA GLY A 343 3.57 -18.20 3.74
C GLY A 343 2.28 -17.67 3.11
N ALA A 344 2.13 -16.36 2.97
CA ALA A 344 0.96 -15.77 2.34
C ALA A 344 0.98 -15.86 0.81
N SER A 345 2.17 -15.90 0.20
CA SER A 345 2.36 -15.87 -1.25
C SER A 345 1.47 -16.82 -2.08
N PRO A 346 1.17 -18.07 -1.65
CA PRO A 346 0.40 -19.00 -2.48
C PRO A 346 -1.08 -18.61 -2.58
N TRP A 347 -1.52 -17.73 -1.69
CA TRP A 347 -2.89 -17.26 -1.58
C TRP A 347 -3.08 -15.87 -2.19
N GLN A 348 -2.02 -15.27 -2.72
CA GLN A 348 -2.08 -13.96 -3.35
C GLN A 348 -2.36 -14.07 -4.84
N VAL A 349 -3.06 -13.07 -5.38
CA VAL A 349 -3.23 -12.91 -6.83
C VAL A 349 -1.85 -12.59 -7.44
N PRO A 350 -1.38 -13.37 -8.43
CA PRO A 350 -0.13 -13.10 -9.11
C PRO A 350 -0.13 -11.70 -9.75
N THR A 351 1.05 -11.08 -9.78
CA THR A 351 1.21 -9.79 -10.45
C THR A 351 1.05 -9.95 -11.97
N LEU A 352 0.15 -9.17 -12.56
CA LEU A 352 -0.03 -9.16 -14.01
C LEU A 352 1.27 -8.65 -14.68
N ALA A 353 1.82 -9.45 -15.58
CA ALA A 353 3.00 -9.06 -16.33
C ALA A 353 2.69 -7.86 -17.24
N VAL A 354 3.57 -6.87 -17.26
CA VAL A 354 3.38 -5.64 -18.05
C VAL A 354 3.22 -5.96 -19.55
N SER A 355 3.97 -6.96 -20.04
CA SER A 355 3.92 -7.43 -21.42
C SER A 355 2.60 -8.07 -21.84
N VAL A 356 1.78 -8.54 -20.89
CA VAL A 356 0.52 -9.23 -21.18
C VAL A 356 -0.64 -8.25 -21.34
N ASN A 357 -0.59 -7.09 -20.68
CA ASN A 357 -1.69 -6.12 -20.73
C ASN A 357 -1.56 -5.17 -21.94
N PRO A 358 -2.53 -5.17 -22.88
CA PRO A 358 -2.50 -4.25 -24.01
C PRO A 358 -2.43 -2.77 -23.63
N ALA A 359 -3.09 -2.36 -22.54
CA ALA A 359 -3.09 -0.98 -22.06
C ALA A 359 -1.71 -0.50 -21.58
N TRP A 360 -0.79 -1.43 -21.29
CA TRP A 360 0.55 -1.13 -20.81
C TRP A 360 1.65 -1.36 -21.86
N ARG A 361 1.31 -1.65 -23.13
CA ARG A 361 2.29 -1.96 -24.19
C ARG A 361 3.35 -0.86 -24.41
N HIS A 362 3.01 0.39 -24.10
CA HIS A 362 3.95 1.51 -24.18
C HIS A 362 4.84 1.65 -22.93
N GLY A 363 4.43 1.06 -21.81
CA GLY A 363 5.21 1.00 -20.58
C GLY A 363 6.22 -0.14 -20.61
N ARG A 364 7.46 0.12 -20.20
CA ARG A 364 8.51 -0.89 -20.17
C ARG A 364 8.58 -1.52 -18.77
N ALA A 365 8.33 -2.83 -18.68
CA ALA A 365 8.36 -3.61 -17.43
C ALA A 365 9.69 -3.46 -16.67
N ASP A 366 10.80 -3.40 -17.42
CA ASP A 366 12.16 -3.32 -16.92
C ASP A 366 12.79 -1.94 -17.19
N ALA A 367 11.95 -0.89 -17.23
CA ALA A 367 12.45 0.47 -17.39
C ALA A 367 13.51 0.77 -16.33
N SER A 368 14.71 1.14 -16.77
CA SER A 368 15.71 1.67 -15.83
C SER A 368 15.12 2.82 -15.01
N CYS A 369 15.62 3.03 -13.80
CA CYS A 369 15.13 4.11 -12.91
C CYS A 369 15.12 5.49 -13.59
N ARG A 370 16.02 5.72 -14.54
CA ARG A 370 16.06 6.96 -15.33
C ARG A 370 14.86 7.09 -16.26
N VAL A 371 14.51 6.01 -16.96
CA VAL A 371 13.38 5.96 -17.91
C VAL A 371 12.06 6.11 -17.15
N ALA A 372 11.86 5.34 -16.07
CA ALA A 372 10.64 5.43 -15.26
C ALA A 372 10.40 6.85 -14.71
N ARG A 373 11.47 7.53 -14.26
CA ARG A 373 11.38 8.93 -13.81
C ARG A 373 11.08 9.91 -14.94
N ALA A 374 11.67 9.72 -16.11
CA ALA A 374 11.41 10.58 -17.26
C ALA A 374 9.95 10.47 -17.71
N GLU A 375 9.41 9.25 -17.75
CA GLU A 375 8.01 8.97 -18.05
C GLU A 375 7.07 9.66 -17.04
N LEU A 376 7.33 9.49 -15.74
CA LEU A 376 6.54 10.14 -14.69
C LEU A 376 6.64 11.66 -14.72
N ARG A 377 7.81 12.21 -15.04
CA ARG A 377 7.98 13.66 -15.18
C ARG A 377 7.13 14.19 -16.33
N ALA A 378 7.19 13.54 -17.49
CA ALA A 378 6.38 13.92 -18.65
C ALA A 378 4.88 13.79 -18.33
N TRP A 379 4.49 12.69 -17.68
CA TRP A 379 3.12 12.44 -17.25
C TRP A 379 2.61 13.49 -16.25
N VAL A 380 3.41 13.91 -15.27
CA VAL A 380 3.02 14.93 -14.28
C VAL A 380 2.93 16.34 -14.89
N ALA A 381 3.80 16.63 -15.87
CA ALA A 381 3.87 17.92 -16.54
C ALA A 381 2.73 18.16 -17.53
N GLY A 382 2.24 17.11 -18.20
CA GLY A 382 1.01 17.14 -19.00
C GLY A 382 -0.26 17.16 -18.15
#